data_AF-A0A2N5ZVQ2-F1
#
_entry.id   AF-A0A2N5ZVQ2-F1
#
_cell.length_a   1.000
_cell.length_b   1.000
_cell.length_c   1.000
_cell.angle_alpha   90.00
_cell.angle_beta   90.00
_cell.angle_gamma   90.00
#
_symmetry.space_group_name_H-M   'P 1'
#
loop_
_entity.id
_entity.type
_entity.pdbx_description
1 polymer ?
#
loop_
_entity_poly.entity_id
_entity_poly.type
_entity_poly.pdbx_seq_one_letter_code
_entity_poly.pdbx_strand_id
1 'polypeptide(L)'
;MSIERAASLIRRSSYLVAFTGAGISVESGIPAFRGDEGLWNRYDPRTLEIGYFLAHPLESWKVIREIFYDHFGRAEPNDAHRALAVLEREG
;
A
#
# COMPACT_ATOMS: atom_id res chain seq x y z
N MET A 1 -21.10 9.14 4.25
CA MET A 1 -20.46 10.23 5.01
C MET A 1 -19.87 11.19 3.99
N SER A 2 -20.12 12.50 4.09
CA SER A 2 -19.57 13.47 3.14
C SER A 2 -18.13 13.85 3.52
N ILE A 3 -17.37 14.38 2.56
CA ILE A 3 -15.99 14.83 2.77
C ILE A 3 -15.94 15.95 3.82
N GLU A 4 -16.93 16.84 3.82
CA GLU A 4 -17.04 17.96 4.77
C GLU A 4 -17.21 17.44 6.20
N ARG A 5 -18.00 16.37 6.38
CA ARG A 5 -18.17 15.74 7.68
C ARG A 5 -16.87 15.07 8.16
N ALA A 6 -16.14 14.42 7.26
CA ALA A 6 -14.84 13.83 7.57
C ALA A 6 -13.84 14.90 8.04
N ALA A 7 -13.72 16.00 7.28
CA ALA A 7 -12.83 17.11 7.60
C ALA A 7 -13.18 17.75 8.95
N SER A 8 -14.47 17.90 9.27
CA SER A 8 -14.91 18.41 10.57
C SER A 8 -14.57 17.49 11.74
N LEU A 9 -14.59 16.17 11.54
CA LEU A 9 -14.17 15.21 12.58
C LEU A 9 -12.65 15.26 12.79
N ILE A 10 -11.88 15.33 11.70
CA ILE A 10 -10.42 15.44 11.73
C ILE A 10 -9.98 16.68 12.50
N ARG A 11 -10.48 17.88 12.15
CA ARG A 11 -10.08 19.15 12.80
C ARG A 11 -10.43 19.25 14.28
N ARG A 12 -11.39 18.44 14.76
CA ARG A 12 -11.81 18.42 16.17
C ARG A 12 -11.17 17.30 16.97
N SER A 13 -10.39 16.44 16.32
CA SER A 13 -9.66 15.38 17.00
C SER A 13 -8.54 15.98 17.84
N SER A 14 -8.38 15.49 19.07
CA SER A 14 -7.19 15.75 19.89
C SER A 14 -6.09 14.71 19.67
N TYR A 15 -6.40 13.61 18.98
CA TYR A 15 -5.47 12.54 18.66
C TYR A 15 -5.98 11.76 17.44
N LEU A 16 -5.47 12.10 16.26
CA LEU A 16 -5.83 11.45 15.00
C LEU A 16 -4.81 10.35 14.66
N VAL A 17 -5.29 9.22 14.17
CA VAL A 17 -4.46 8.15 13.61
C VAL A 17 -4.98 7.82 12.21
N ALA A 18 -4.06 7.62 11.27
CA ALA A 18 -4.36 7.09 9.94
C ALA A 18 -3.93 5.63 9.86
N PHE A 19 -4.82 4.77 9.35
CA PHE A 19 -4.50 3.37 9.05
C PHE A 19 -4.62 3.17 7.53
N THR A 20 -3.52 2.81 6.89
CA THR A 20 -3.42 2.72 5.43
C THR A 20 -3.14 1.29 4.98
N GLY A 21 -3.66 0.91 3.82
CA GLY A 21 -3.30 -0.32 3.11
C GLY A 21 -2.74 -0.01 1.73
N ALA A 22 -2.41 -1.04 0.95
CA ALA A 22 -1.82 -0.91 -0.39
C ALA A 22 -2.62 0.00 -1.34
N GLY A 23 -3.93 0.14 -1.13
CA GLY A 23 -4.80 1.04 -1.89
C GLY A 23 -4.32 2.49 -1.93
N ILE A 24 -3.64 2.98 -0.88
CA ILE A 24 -3.12 4.36 -0.84
C ILE A 24 -2.06 4.61 -1.92
N SER A 25 -1.40 3.56 -2.41
CA SER A 25 -0.31 3.66 -3.38
C SER A 25 -0.71 3.30 -4.81
N VAL A 26 -1.99 3.00 -5.06
CA VAL A 26 -2.48 2.69 -6.42
C VAL A 26 -2.27 3.87 -7.37
N GLU A 27 -2.54 5.10 -6.92
CA GLU A 27 -2.29 6.32 -7.70
C GLU A 27 -0.79 6.64 -7.88
N SER A 28 0.08 5.95 -7.14
CA SER A 28 1.54 5.99 -7.36
C SER A 28 2.03 4.92 -8.34
N GLY A 29 1.12 4.19 -8.99
CA GLY A 29 1.44 3.10 -9.92
C GLY A 29 1.77 1.77 -9.22
N ILE A 30 1.56 1.66 -7.91
CA ILE A 30 1.77 0.42 -7.15
C ILE A 30 0.45 -0.33 -7.04
N PRO A 31 0.27 -1.49 -7.70
CA PRO A 31 -0.96 -2.25 -7.63
C PRO A 31 -1.25 -2.75 -6.20
N ALA A 32 -2.52 -2.80 -5.84
CA ALA A 32 -2.95 -3.44 -4.61
C ALA A 32 -2.78 -4.97 -4.69
N PHE A 33 -2.72 -5.63 -3.53
CA PHE A 33 -2.65 -7.08 -3.48
C PHE A 33 -3.97 -7.76 -3.90
N ARG A 34 -5.11 -7.16 -3.55
CA ARG A 34 -6.47 -7.67 -3.80
C ARG A 34 -7.28 -6.68 -4.63
N GLY A 35 -8.41 -7.12 -5.18
CA GLY A 35 -9.29 -6.33 -6.06
C GLY A 35 -9.23 -6.84 -7.50
N ASP A 36 -9.99 -6.22 -8.40
CA ASP A 36 -10.13 -6.67 -9.80
C ASP A 36 -8.77 -6.74 -10.53
N GLU A 37 -7.92 -5.74 -10.29
CA GLU A 37 -6.55 -5.66 -10.83
C GLU A 37 -5.48 -6.07 -9.81
N GLY A 38 -5.85 -6.85 -8.78
CA GLY A 38 -4.97 -7.20 -7.67
C GLY A 38 -3.85 -8.18 -8.06
N LEU A 39 -2.69 -8.05 -7.40
CA LEU A 39 -1.54 -8.96 -7.61
C LEU A 39 -1.89 -10.43 -7.39
N TRP A 40 -2.80 -10.75 -6.46
CA TRP A 40 -3.23 -12.14 -6.18
C TRP A 40 -4.09 -12.78 -7.28
N ASN A 41 -4.49 -12.02 -8.29
CA ASN A 41 -5.10 -12.58 -9.49
C ASN A 41 -4.04 -13.09 -10.49
N ARG A 42 -2.76 -12.70 -10.30
CA ARG A 42 -1.64 -13.00 -11.21
C ARG A 42 -0.55 -13.86 -10.57
N TYR A 43 -0.33 -13.71 -9.26
CA TYR A 43 0.69 -14.42 -8.49
C TYR A 43 0.07 -15.28 -7.39
N ASP A 44 0.66 -16.44 -7.13
CA ASP A 44 0.28 -17.28 -5.99
C ASP A 44 0.75 -16.62 -4.68
N PRO A 45 -0.17 -16.25 -3.75
CA PRO A 45 0.20 -15.61 -2.48
C PRO A 45 1.16 -16.45 -1.63
N ARG A 46 1.16 -17.78 -1.78
CA ARG A 46 2.05 -18.69 -1.06
C ARG A 46 3.52 -18.37 -1.29
N THR A 47 3.85 -17.77 -2.43
CA THR A 47 5.24 -17.38 -2.75
C THR A 47 5.80 -16.32 -1.80
N LEU A 48 4.94 -15.57 -1.08
CA LEU A 48 5.34 -14.63 -0.01
C LEU A 48 5.19 -15.20 1.41
N GLU A 49 4.77 -16.46 1.57
CA GLU A 49 4.71 -17.09 2.88
C GLU A 49 6.10 -17.54 3.33
N ILE A 50 6.44 -17.31 4.61
CA ILE A 50 7.76 -17.64 5.16
C ILE A 50 8.09 -19.13 5.04
N GLY A 51 7.12 -20.02 5.28
CA GLY A 51 7.33 -21.46 5.17
C GLY A 51 7.65 -21.89 3.74
N TYR A 52 6.95 -21.32 2.76
CA TYR A 52 7.19 -21.60 1.35
C TYR A 52 8.52 -21.01 0.89
N PHE A 53 8.87 -19.80 1.31
CA PHE A 53 10.17 -19.19 1.01
C PHE A 53 11.34 -20.05 1.51
N LEU A 54 11.25 -20.56 2.74
CA LEU A 54 12.31 -21.41 3.32
C LEU A 54 12.45 -22.74 2.57
N ALA A 55 11.36 -23.30 2.07
CA ALA A 55 11.37 -24.54 1.29
C ALA A 55 11.76 -24.32 -0.19
N HIS A 56 11.38 -23.18 -0.77
CA HIS A 56 11.48 -22.86 -2.20
C HIS A 56 12.06 -21.45 -2.45
N PRO A 57 13.27 -21.13 -1.95
CA PRO A 57 13.76 -19.75 -1.92
C PRO A 57 13.94 -19.12 -3.31
N LEU A 58 14.37 -19.90 -4.31
CA LEU A 58 14.54 -19.39 -5.68
C LEU A 58 13.22 -19.06 -6.37
N GLU A 59 12.16 -19.82 -6.09
CA GLU A 59 10.84 -19.59 -6.67
C GLU A 59 10.20 -18.35 -6.05
N SER A 60 10.19 -18.27 -4.73
CA SER A 60 9.72 -17.08 -4.02
C SER A 60 10.50 -15.83 -4.42
N TRP A 61 11.83 -15.94 -4.53
CA TRP A 61 12.66 -14.77 -4.87
C TRP A 61 12.36 -14.23 -6.27
N LYS A 62 12.04 -15.07 -7.25
CA LYS A 62 11.63 -14.61 -8.59
C LYS A 62 10.38 -13.72 -8.51
N VAL A 63 9.36 -14.15 -7.78
CA VAL A 63 8.12 -13.39 -7.60
C VAL A 63 8.34 -12.12 -6.78
N ILE A 64 9.12 -12.20 -5.69
CA ILE A 64 9.48 -11.03 -4.87
C ILE A 64 10.20 -9.98 -5.70
N ARG A 65 11.17 -10.38 -6.52
CA ARG A 65 11.92 -9.45 -7.38
C ARG A 65 11.00 -8.76 -8.39
N GLU A 66 10.17 -9.54 -9.07
CA GLU A 66 9.25 -9.01 -10.10
C GLU A 66 8.24 -8.02 -9.52
N ILE A 67 7.65 -8.33 -8.37
CA ILE A 67 6.67 -7.47 -7.70
C ILE A 67 7.36 -6.22 -7.12
N PHE A 68 8.41 -6.39 -6.31
CA PHE A 68 8.90 -5.31 -5.45
C PHE A 68 10.06 -4.50 -6.04
N TYR A 69 10.86 -5.07 -6.95
CA TYR A 69 12.06 -4.40 -7.47
C TYR A 69 11.88 -3.94 -8.91
N ASP A 70 11.31 -4.80 -9.77
CA ASP A 70 11.17 -4.49 -11.19
C ASP A 70 10.02 -3.49 -11.43
N HIS A 71 8.94 -3.56 -10.64
CA HIS A 71 7.77 -2.68 -10.79
C HIS A 71 7.81 -1.42 -9.91
N PHE A 72 8.28 -1.49 -8.66
CA PHE A 72 8.06 -0.38 -7.70
C PHE A 72 9.19 0.67 -7.68
N GLY A 73 10.34 0.40 -8.31
CA GLY A 73 11.54 1.25 -8.21
C GLY A 73 11.43 2.67 -8.78
N ARG A 74 10.27 3.06 -9.35
CA ARG A 74 10.01 4.39 -9.92
C ARG A 74 8.79 5.10 -9.33
N ALA A 75 8.17 4.52 -8.30
CA ALA A 75 6.99 5.10 -7.68
C ALA A 75 7.34 6.35 -6.88
N GLU A 76 6.55 7.40 -7.05
CA GLU A 76 6.65 8.65 -6.30
C GLU A 76 5.44 8.79 -5.36
N PRO A 77 5.56 9.52 -4.23
CA PRO A 77 4.40 9.81 -3.39
C PRO A 77 3.28 10.48 -4.20
N ASN A 78 2.04 10.04 -4.00
CA ASN A 78 0.85 10.72 -4.53
C ASN A 78 0.25 11.71 -3.52
N ASP A 79 -0.89 12.30 -3.87
CA ASP A 79 -1.55 13.33 -3.05
C ASP A 79 -2.06 12.81 -1.71
N ALA A 80 -2.45 11.53 -1.61
CA ALA A 80 -2.83 10.94 -0.33
C ALA A 80 -1.65 10.89 0.65
N HIS A 81 -0.47 10.46 0.19
CA HIS A 81 0.74 10.45 1.01
C HIS A 81 1.14 11.87 1.43
N ARG A 82 1.11 12.83 0.50
CA ARG A 82 1.41 14.24 0.78
C ARG A 82 0.43 14.85 1.78
N ALA A 83 -0.86 14.55 1.66
CA ALA A 83 -1.87 15.04 2.58
C ALA A 83 -1.65 14.52 4.01
N LEU A 84 -1.33 13.23 4.18
CA LEU A 84 -0.99 12.68 5.50
C LEU A 84 0.28 13.33 6.08
N ALA A 85 1.31 13.58 5.26
CA ALA A 85 2.52 14.27 5.71
C ALA A 85 2.24 15.73 6.15
N VAL A 86 1.31 16.42 5.48
CA VAL A 86 0.87 17.77 5.92
C VAL A 86 0.13 17.69 7.25
N LEU A 87 -0.80 16.75 7.42
CA LEU A 87 -1.55 16.57 8.65
C LEU A 87 -0.63 16.26 9.84
N GLU A 88 0.33 15.35 9.68
CA GLU A 88 1.30 15.03 10.73
C GLU A 88 2.13 16.26 11.15
N ARG A 89 2.54 17.09 10.18
CA ARG A 89 3.29 18.32 10.44
C ARG A 89 2.46 19.38 11.18
N GLU A 90 1.15 19.38 11.01
CA GLU A 90 0.23 20.36 11.60
C GLU A 90 -0.30 19.96 12.99
N GLY A 91 -0.25 18.67 13.33
CA GLY A 91 -0.66 18.12 14.65
C GLY A 91 -2.14 17.75 14.73
#